data_AF-A0A354FCG2-F1
#
_entry.id   AF-A0A354FCG2-F1
#
_cell.length_a   1.000
_cell.length_b   1.000
_cell.length_c   1.000
_cell.angle_alpha   90.00
_cell.angle_beta   90.00
_cell.angle_gamma   90.00
#
_symmetry.space_group_name_H-M   'P 1'
#
loop_
_entity.id
_entity.type
_entity.pdbx_description
1 polymer ?
#
loop_
_entity_poly.entity_id
_entity_poly.type
_entity_poly.pdbx_seq_one_letter_code
_entity_poly.pdbx_strand_id
1 'polypeptide(L)' 'MFVSVLFVLLVGVGVAYYEIPKLMQQEQKRELIVFACFLLIGLALALALSLNLPIPNPTAAIEFIFDPLVRLLYPG' A
#
# COMPACT_ATOMS: atom_id res chain seq x y z
N MET A 1 17.69 2.32 4.10
CA MET A 1 16.89 3.08 3.10
C MET A 1 17.00 2.46 1.71
N PHE A 2 18.15 2.51 1.02
CA PHE A 2 18.25 2.01 -0.37
C PHE A 2 18.00 0.50 -0.53
N VAL A 3 18.50 -0.34 0.40
CA VAL A 3 18.29 -1.80 0.35
C VAL A 3 16.81 -2.16 0.40
N SER A 4 16.04 -1.49 1.26
CA SER A 4 14.59 -1.71 1.42
C SER A 4 13.82 -1.33 0.15
N VAL A 5 14.15 -0.21 -0.48
CA VAL A 5 13.56 0.21 -1.77
C VAL A 5 13.87 -0.82 -2.86
N LEU A 6 15.12 -1.26 -2.95
CA LEU A 6 15.55 -2.25 -3.93
C LEU A 6 14.78 -3.57 -3.75
N PHE A 7 14.61 -4.01 -2.50
CA PHE A 7 13.87 -5.21 -2.17
C PHE A 7 12.38 -5.11 -2.55
N VAL A 8 11.73 -3.99 -2.22
CA VAL A 8 10.32 -3.74 -2.59
C VAL A 8 10.13 -3.79 -4.10
N LEU A 9 11.03 -3.15 -4.88
CA LEU A 9 10.97 -3.20 -6.33
C LEU A 9 11.19 -4.61 -6.88
N LEU A 10 12.16 -5.34 -6.32
CA LEU A 10 12.48 -6.70 -6.76
C LEU A 10 11.31 -7.66 -6.51
N VAL A 11 10.67 -7.58 -5.34
CA VAL A 11 9.45 -8.34 -5.02
C VAL A 11 8.32 -7.94 -5.97
N GLY A 12 8.10 -6.65 -6.18
CA GLY A 12 7.08 -6.13 -7.08
C GLY A 12 7.21 -6.64 -8.52
N VAL A 13 8.43 -6.60 -9.06
CA VAL A 13 8.75 -7.14 -10.38
C VAL A 13 8.58 -8.66 -10.41
N GLY A 14 8.99 -9.37 -9.36
CA GLY A 14 8.81 -10.81 -9.25
C GLY A 14 7.34 -11.24 -9.28
N VAL A 15 6.48 -10.55 -8.52
CA VAL A 15 5.03 -10.78 -8.52
C VAL A 15 4.44 -10.48 -9.90
N ALA A 16 4.77 -9.31 -10.48
CA ALA A 16 4.32 -8.94 -11.81
C ALA A 16 4.74 -9.98 -12.87
N TYR A 17 5.98 -10.43 -12.84
CA TYR A 17 6.51 -11.42 -13.79
C TYR A 17 5.80 -12.78 -13.68
N TYR A 18 5.40 -13.18 -12.48
CA TYR A 18 4.67 -14.44 -12.27
C TYR A 18 3.19 -14.33 -12.67
N GLU A 19 2.53 -13.23 -12.29
CA GLU A 19 1.08 -13.10 -12.41
C GLU A 19 0.65 -12.59 -13.80
N ILE A 20 1.33 -11.57 -14.35
CA ILE A 20 0.97 -10.96 -15.65
C ILE A 20 0.87 -11.99 -16.79
N PRO A 21 1.85 -12.89 -17.04
CA PRO A 21 1.74 -13.84 -18.13
C PRO A 21 0.59 -14.83 -17.91
N LYS A 22 0.32 -15.22 -16.66
CA LYS A 22 -0.80 -16.10 -16.31
C LYS A 22 -2.14 -15.45 -16.63
N LEU A 23 -2.32 -14.17 -16.28
CA LEU A 23 -3.54 -13.42 -16.57
C LEU A 23 -3.70 -13.09 -18.06
N MET A 24 -2.60 -12.82 -18.76
CA MET A 24 -2.61 -12.61 -20.22
C MET A 24 -3.01 -13.89 -20.98
N GLN A 25 -2.54 -15.05 -20.55
CA GLN A 25 -2.91 -16.34 -21.16
C GLN A 25 -4.39 -16.70 -20.99
N GLN A 26 -5.05 -16.19 -19.94
CA GLN A 26 -6.47 -16.43 -19.69
C GLN A 26 -7.39 -15.40 -20.35
N GLU A 27 -6.85 -14.45 -21.14
CA GLU A 27 -7.58 -13.32 -21.76
C GLU A 27 -8.39 -12.44 -20.77
N GLN A 28 -8.09 -12.54 -19.47
CA GLN A 28 -8.82 -11.84 -18.41
C GLN A 28 -8.31 -10.41 -18.24
N LYS A 29 -8.57 -9.56 -19.24
CA LYS A 29 -8.14 -8.15 -19.23
C LYS A 29 -8.66 -7.36 -18.03
N ARG A 30 -9.86 -7.70 -17.52
CA ARG A 30 -10.44 -7.06 -16.32
C ARG A 30 -9.64 -7.42 -15.06
N GLU A 31 -9.28 -8.69 -14.90
CA GLU A 31 -8.50 -9.15 -13.75
C GLU A 31 -7.09 -8.57 -13.79
N LEU A 32 -6.50 -8.44 -14.99
CA LEU A 32 -5.19 -7.81 -15.16
C LEU A 32 -5.19 -6.36 -14.67
N ILE A 33 -6.25 -5.60 -14.97
CA ILE A 33 -6.40 -4.22 -14.50
C ILE A 33 -6.53 -4.18 -12.97
N VAL A 34 -7.37 -5.04 -12.39
CA VAL A 34 -7.55 -5.10 -10.93
C VAL A 34 -6.23 -5.46 -10.24
N PHE A 35 -5.55 -6.50 -10.72
CA PHE A 35 -4.24 -6.90 -10.24
C PHE A 35 -3.23 -5.74 -10.33
N ALA A 36 -3.10 -5.09 -11.49
CA ALA A 36 -2.18 -3.99 -11.68
C ALA A 36 -2.49 -2.82 -10.74
N CYS A 37 -3.76 -2.46 -10.55
CA CYS A 37 -4.17 -1.44 -9.59
C CYS A 37 -3.75 -1.79 -8.17
N PHE A 38 -4.05 -2.99 -7.70
CA PHE A 38 -3.67 -3.44 -6.35
C PHE A 38 -2.15 -3.52 -6.18
N LEU A 39 -1.43 -4.02 -7.18
CA LEU A 39 0.03 -4.10 -7.17
C LEU A 39 0.65 -2.71 -7.07
N LEU A 40 0.17 -1.75 -7.87
CA LEU A 40 0.65 -0.36 -7.84
C LEU A 40 0.37 0.32 -6.50
N ILE A 41 -0.82 0.13 -5.93
CA ILE A 41 -1.16 0.66 -4.60
C ILE A 41 -0.23 0.09 -3.55
N GLY A 42 -0.03 -1.24 -3.55
CA GLY A 42 0.87 -1.92 -2.61
C GLY A 42 2.32 -1.44 -2.75
N LEU A 43 2.82 -1.31 -3.99
CA LEU A 43 4.15 -0.77 -4.26
C LEU A 43 4.29 0.66 -3.76
N ALA A 44 3.34 1.53 -4.08
CA ALA A 44 3.37 2.94 -3.70
C ALA A 44 3.43 3.10 -2.17
N LEU A 45 2.61 2.33 -1.44
CA LEU A 45 2.62 2.31 0.02
C LEU A 45 3.94 1.77 0.58
N ALA A 46 4.43 0.65 0.06
CA ALA A 46 5.70 0.05 0.51
C ALA A 46 6.90 0.97 0.23
N LEU A 47 6.93 1.64 -0.92
CA LEU A 47 7.94 2.64 -1.26
C LEU A 47 7.86 3.86 -0.35
N ALA A 48 6.66 4.39 -0.12
CA ALA A 48 6.47 5.53 0.77
C ALA A 48 6.93 5.22 2.21
N LEU A 49 6.64 4.00 2.71
CA LEU A 49 7.12 3.53 4.01
C LEU A 49 8.65 3.42 4.03
N SER A 50 9.23 2.81 2.98
CA SER A 50 10.68 2.63 2.88
C SER A 50 11.45 3.94 2.75
N LEU A 51 10.84 4.97 2.18
CA LEU A 51 11.40 6.31 2.03
C LEU A 51 11.15 7.19 3.26
N ASN A 52 10.45 6.67 4.28
CA ASN A 52 9.99 7.45 5.44
C ASN A 52 9.21 8.72 5.02
N LEU A 53 8.45 8.63 3.93
CA LEU A 53 7.54 9.71 3.55
C LEU A 53 6.45 9.83 4.62
N PRO A 54 5.96 11.05 4.91
CA PRO A 54 4.84 11.25 5.82
C PRO A 54 3.58 10.70 5.16
N ILE A 55 3.34 9.40 5.34
CA ILE A 55 2.08 8.77 4.97
C ILE A 55 1.06 9.17 6.04
N PRO A 56 -0.12 9.69 5.66
CA PRO A 56 -1.19 9.90 6.62
C PRO A 56 -1.49 8.57 7.30
N ASN A 57 -1.14 8.49 8.58
CA ASN A 57 -1.36 7.31 9.40
C ASN A 57 -2.88 7.14 9.58
N PRO A 58 -3.48 6.00 9.22
CA PRO A 58 -4.90 5.74 9.49
C PRO A 58 -5.24 5.92 10.97
N THR A 59 -4.31 5.59 11.86
CA THR A 59 -4.46 5.83 13.30
C THR A 59 -4.56 7.31 13.62
N ALA A 60 -3.87 8.21 12.91
CA ALA A 60 -4.01 9.65 13.10
C ALA A 60 -5.40 10.15 12.68
N ALA A 61 -6.02 9.54 11.67
CA ALA A 61 -7.40 9.83 11.30
C ALA A 61 -8.39 9.30 12.35
N ILE A 62 -8.15 8.10 12.89
CA ILE A 62 -8.92 7.54 14.00
C ILE A 62 -8.77 8.45 15.24
N GLU A 63 -7.55 8.84 15.60
CA GLU A 63 -7.28 9.78 16.68
C GLU A 63 -8.06 11.07 16.47
N PHE A 64 -8.03 11.69 15.29
CA PHE A 64 -8.79 12.90 15.01
C PHE A 64 -10.31 12.74 15.23
N ILE A 65 -10.87 11.58 14.86
CA ILE A 65 -12.30 11.29 15.05
C ILE A 65 -12.64 11.06 16.54
N PHE A 66 -11.76 10.38 17.27
CA PHE A 66 -12.00 9.96 18.66
C PHE A 66 -11.50 10.96 19.71
N ASP A 67 -10.59 11.87 19.37
CA ASP A 67 -10.07 12.93 20.24
C ASP A 67 -11.20 13.74 20.93
N PRO A 68 -12.28 14.17 20.25
CA PRO A 68 -13.39 14.86 20.93
C PRO A 68 -14.10 13.99 21.97
N LEU A 69 -14.24 12.67 21.73
CA LEU A 69 -14.83 11.74 22.70
C LEU A 69 -13.90 11.53 23.89
N VAL A 70 -12.59 11.40 23.64
CA VAL A 70 -11.57 11.23 24.69
C VAL A 70 -11.53 12.46 25.60
N ARG A 71 -11.54 13.67 25.04
CA ARG A 71 -11.58 14.92 25.83
C ARG A 71 -12.87 15.07 26.64
N LEU A 72 -13.98 14.51 26.16
CA LEU A 72 -15.26 14.52 26.89
C LEU A 72 -15.27 13.51 28.06
N LEU A 73 -14.68 12.34 27.87
CA LEU A 73 -14.63 11.25 28.86
C LEU A 73 -13.51 11.45 29.92
N TYR A 74 -12.40 12.05 29.53
CA TYR A 74 -11.26 12.34 30.39
C TYR A 74 -10.88 13.83 30.27
N PRO A 75 -11.65 14.72 30.93
CA PRO A 75 -11.31 16.13 31.03
C PRO A 75 -10.22 16.30 32.09
N GLY A 76 -8.97 16.00 31.73
CA GLY A 76 -7.77 16.26 32.53
C GLY A 76 -6.92 17.35 31.89
#